data_AF-A0A2V6D879-F1
#
_entry.id   AF-A0A2V6D879-F1
#
_cell.length_a   1.000
_cell.length_b   1.000
_cell.length_c   1.000
_cell.angle_alpha   90.00
_cell.angle_beta   90.00
_cell.angle_gamma   90.00
#
_symmetry.space_group_name_H-M   'P 1'
#
loop_
_entity.id
_entity.type
_entity.pdbx_description
1 polymer ?
#
loop_
_entity_poly.entity_id
_entity_poly.type
_entity_poly.pdbx_seq_one_letter_code
_entity_poly.pdbx_strand_id
1 'polypeptide(L)'
;MIAKAAALEKTGARGLLTVWEKLFRDFKFYLAGSGISQLRVTVELVREPKRVLDRLLAEGHKHEAVVLDRQIDVFIESFHRQHDLEIGFEDAARQRLVERAQTEKMTMADLTAHLFRDFHFGLNLVRKNSGQNKFILPVSAVDAPDKFLSELVVQSYYPARQSNEAR
;
A
#
# COMPACT_ATOMS: atom_id res chain seq x y z
N MET A 1 -3.30 -11.32 38.54
CA MET A 1 -3.06 -9.86 38.52
C MET A 1 -4.34 -9.07 38.26
N ILE A 2 -5.16 -9.41 37.26
CA ILE A 2 -6.50 -8.81 37.10
C ILE A 2 -7.40 -9.09 38.31
N ALA A 3 -7.40 -10.31 38.84
CA ALA A 3 -8.17 -10.68 40.03
C ALA A 3 -7.80 -9.88 41.29
N LYS A 4 -6.54 -9.42 41.42
CA LYS A 4 -6.09 -8.57 42.53
C LYS A 4 -6.55 -7.12 42.38
N ALA A 5 -6.57 -6.58 41.14
CA ALA A 5 -7.08 -5.24 40.86
C ALA A 5 -8.61 -5.17 41.04
N ALA A 6 -9.35 -6.19 40.59
CA ALA A 6 -10.80 -6.26 40.77
C ALA A 6 -11.24 -6.45 42.23
N ALA A 7 -10.41 -7.09 43.05
CA ALA A 7 -10.67 -7.22 44.49
C ALA A 7 -10.63 -5.88 45.23
N LEU A 8 -9.92 -4.87 44.70
CA LEU A 8 -9.83 -3.53 45.32
C LEU A 8 -11.08 -2.67 45.08
N GLU A 9 -11.85 -2.93 44.01
CA GLU A 9 -13.04 -2.15 43.65
C GLU A 9 -14.30 -2.50 44.48
N LYS A 10 -14.20 -3.40 45.48
CA LYS A 10 -15.29 -3.80 46.40
C LYS A 10 -16.65 -4.11 45.74
N THR A 11 -16.66 -4.53 44.47
CA THR A 11 -17.90 -4.77 43.69
C THR A 11 -17.94 -6.14 43.00
N GLY A 12 -17.20 -7.12 43.55
CA GLY A 12 -17.24 -8.51 43.06
C GLY A 12 -16.96 -8.64 41.56
N ALA A 13 -17.73 -9.45 40.83
CA ALA A 13 -17.57 -9.68 39.39
C ALA A 13 -17.74 -8.41 38.52
N ARG A 14 -18.36 -7.33 39.01
CA ARG A 14 -18.55 -6.08 38.24
C ARG A 14 -17.25 -5.26 38.13
N GLY A 15 -16.38 -5.31 39.13
CA GLY A 15 -15.07 -4.65 39.07
C GLY A 15 -14.15 -5.25 37.99
N LEU A 16 -14.31 -6.54 37.67
CA LEU A 16 -13.60 -7.17 36.55
C LEU A 16 -14.03 -6.57 35.21
N LEU A 17 -15.33 -6.35 35.03
CA LEU A 17 -15.88 -5.78 33.80
C LEU A 17 -15.38 -4.35 33.59
N THR A 18 -15.38 -3.52 34.63
CA THR A 18 -14.91 -2.13 34.54
C THR A 18 -13.41 -2.02 34.24
N VAL A 19 -12.58 -2.90 34.81
CA VAL A 19 -11.15 -2.98 34.48
C VAL A 19 -10.94 -3.42 33.03
N TRP A 20 -11.73 -4.38 32.55
CA TRP A 20 -11.70 -4.82 31.15
C TRP A 20 -12.14 -3.71 30.19
N GLU A 21 -13.26 -3.03 30.45
CA GLU A 21 -13.74 -1.92 29.61
C GLU A 21 -12.72 -0.78 29.52
N LYS A 22 -12.07 -0.44 30.63
CA LYS A 22 -10.98 0.56 30.62
C LYS A 22 -9.79 0.08 29.81
N LEU A 23 -9.39 -1.19 29.94
CA LEU A 23 -8.24 -1.77 29.24
C LEU A 23 -8.48 -1.84 27.72
N PHE A 24 -9.66 -2.27 27.28
CA PHE A 24 -9.97 -2.49 25.86
C PHE A 24 -10.52 -1.27 25.14
N ARG A 25 -10.82 -0.17 25.84
CA ARG A 25 -11.33 1.07 25.22
C ARG A 25 -10.41 1.57 24.10
N ASP A 26 -9.12 1.69 24.40
CA ASP A 26 -8.14 2.19 23.44
C ASP A 26 -7.97 1.21 22.28
N PHE A 27 -7.86 -0.09 22.57
CA PHE A 27 -7.81 -1.12 21.53
C PHE A 27 -9.04 -1.10 20.62
N LYS A 28 -10.26 -0.92 21.15
CA LYS A 28 -11.47 -0.84 20.33
C LYS A 28 -11.43 0.36 19.37
N PHE A 29 -10.92 1.50 19.84
CA PHE A 29 -10.83 2.71 19.03
C PHE A 29 -9.75 2.60 17.95
N TYR A 30 -8.55 2.15 18.33
CA TYR A 30 -7.39 2.14 17.43
C TYR A 30 -7.32 0.90 16.53
N LEU A 31 -7.87 -0.25 16.95
CA LEU A 31 -7.89 -1.44 16.10
C LEU A 31 -9.00 -1.38 15.04
N ALA A 32 -10.06 -0.59 15.28
CA ALA A 32 -11.12 -0.38 14.30
C ALA A 32 -10.56 0.33 13.05
N GLY A 33 -10.44 -0.40 11.94
CA GLY A 33 -9.86 0.09 10.69
C GLY A 33 -8.35 -0.14 10.53
N SER A 34 -7.68 -0.78 11.50
CA SER A 34 -6.24 -1.10 11.44
C SER A 34 -5.88 -2.37 10.64
N GLY A 35 -6.89 -3.07 10.10
CA GLY A 35 -6.70 -4.37 9.41
C GLY A 35 -6.44 -5.57 10.34
N ILE A 36 -6.33 -5.36 11.65
CA ILE A 36 -6.08 -6.43 12.63
C ILE A 36 -7.37 -7.21 12.94
N SER A 37 -7.37 -8.51 12.65
CA SER A 37 -8.56 -9.38 12.80
C SER A 37 -8.60 -10.21 14.08
N GLN A 38 -7.48 -10.31 14.83
CA GLN A 38 -7.40 -11.05 16.09
C GLN A 38 -6.54 -10.31 17.12
N LEU A 39 -7.03 -10.21 18.36
CA LEU A 39 -6.31 -9.65 19.49
C LEU A 39 -6.07 -10.72 20.55
N ARG A 40 -4.80 -11.07 20.80
CA ARG A 40 -4.43 -12.04 21.84
C ARG A 40 -4.25 -11.32 23.18
N VAL A 41 -5.05 -11.70 24.17
CA VAL A 41 -4.94 -11.14 25.53
C VAL A 41 -3.86 -11.88 26.30
N THR A 42 -2.72 -11.22 26.54
CA THR A 42 -1.57 -11.75 27.30
C THR A 42 -1.36 -10.99 28.61
N VAL A 43 -0.52 -11.54 29.50
CA VAL A 43 -0.13 -10.85 30.74
C VAL A 43 0.61 -9.53 30.45
N GLU A 44 1.38 -9.46 29.35
CA GLU A 44 2.03 -8.23 28.88
C GLU A 44 0.97 -7.18 28.49
N LEU A 45 -0.08 -7.56 27.74
CA LEU A 45 -1.16 -6.65 27.32
C LEU A 45 -1.85 -5.98 28.51
N VAL A 46 -2.03 -6.71 29.60
CA VAL A 46 -2.67 -6.20 30.81
C VAL A 46 -1.74 -5.24 31.58
N ARG A 47 -0.43 -5.50 31.59
CA ARG A 47 0.55 -4.69 32.34
C ARG A 47 0.98 -3.45 31.57
N GLU A 48 1.17 -3.57 30.26
CA GLU A 48 1.69 -2.54 29.37
C GLU A 48 0.81 -2.40 28.11
N PRO A 49 -0.47 -2.03 28.27
CA PRO A 49 -1.43 -2.00 27.16
C PRO A 49 -1.02 -1.08 26.02
N LYS A 50 -0.49 0.11 26.33
CA LYS A 50 -0.02 1.08 25.31
C LYS A 50 1.11 0.50 24.47
N ARG A 51 2.12 -0.09 25.11
CA ARG A 51 3.28 -0.69 24.42
C ARG A 51 2.86 -1.84 23.50
N VAL A 52 1.89 -2.66 23.93
CA VAL A 52 1.35 -3.75 23.11
C VAL A 52 0.50 -3.20 21.96
N LEU A 53 -0.31 -2.18 22.21
CA LEU A 53 -1.10 -1.51 21.16
C LEU A 53 -0.19 -0.88 20.09
N ASP A 54 0.85 -0.15 20.48
CA ASP A 54 1.81 0.46 19.56
C ASP A 54 2.51 -0.60 18.70
N ARG A 55 2.90 -1.73 19.30
CA ARG A 55 3.50 -2.85 18.57
C ARG A 55 2.52 -3.45 17.57
N LEU A 56 1.28 -3.69 17.98
CA LEU A 56 0.24 -4.25 17.11
C LEU A 56 -0.06 -3.35 15.92
N LEU A 57 -0.20 -2.03 16.16
CA LEU A 57 -0.42 -1.06 15.09
C LEU A 57 0.78 -1.04 14.12
N ALA A 58 2.01 -1.02 14.64
CA ALA A 58 3.21 -1.06 13.81
C ALA A 58 3.33 -2.35 12.97
N GLU A 59 2.95 -3.50 13.53
CA GLU A 59 2.89 -4.78 12.80
C GLU A 59 1.78 -4.77 11.74
N GLY A 60 0.60 -4.23 12.07
CA GLY A 60 -0.53 -4.06 11.15
C GLY A 60 -0.16 -3.20 9.94
N HIS A 61 0.44 -2.03 10.15
CA HIS A 61 0.90 -1.14 9.08
C HIS A 61 1.94 -1.80 8.16
N LYS A 62 2.89 -2.56 8.73
CA LYS A 62 3.85 -3.32 7.93
C LYS A 62 3.16 -4.38 7.08
N HIS A 63 2.19 -5.08 7.65
CA HIS A 63 1.45 -6.11 6.94
C HIS A 63 0.61 -5.51 5.80
N GLU A 64 -0.06 -4.38 6.07
CA GLU A 64 -0.84 -3.64 5.08
C GLU A 64 0.02 -3.18 3.91
N ALA A 65 1.20 -2.59 4.17
CA ALA A 65 2.13 -2.18 3.11
C ALA A 65 2.58 -3.37 2.24
N VAL A 66 2.89 -4.51 2.84
CA VAL A 66 3.25 -5.75 2.10
C VAL A 66 2.09 -6.28 1.26
N VAL A 67 0.86 -6.20 1.78
CA VAL A 67 -0.34 -6.60 1.03
C VAL A 67 -0.58 -5.67 -0.16
N LEU A 68 -0.46 -4.36 0.03
CA LEU A 68 -0.60 -3.37 -1.04
C LEU A 68 0.48 -3.55 -2.12
N ASP A 69 1.72 -3.79 -1.74
CA ASP A 69 2.82 -4.03 -2.70
C ASP A 69 2.55 -5.28 -3.56
N ARG A 70 2.06 -6.37 -2.96
CA ARG A 70 1.65 -7.58 -3.72
C ARG A 70 0.50 -7.33 -4.69
N GLN A 71 -0.38 -6.37 -4.39
CA GLN A 71 -1.47 -6.01 -5.33
C GLN A 71 -0.94 -5.32 -6.58
N ILE A 72 0.27 -4.73 -6.54
CA ILE A 72 0.94 -4.18 -7.72
C ILE A 72 1.30 -5.31 -8.69
N ASP A 73 1.76 -6.46 -8.20
CA ASP A 73 2.06 -7.63 -9.04
C ASP A 73 0.80 -8.17 -9.73
N VAL A 74 -0.31 -8.23 -8.99
CA VAL A 74 -1.62 -8.62 -9.54
C VAL A 74 -2.06 -7.67 -10.66
N PHE A 75 -1.82 -6.37 -10.49
CA PHE A 75 -2.09 -5.36 -11.52
C PHE A 75 -1.18 -5.54 -12.75
N ILE A 76 0.12 -5.77 -12.56
CA ILE A 76 1.05 -6.04 -13.68
C ILE A 76 0.56 -7.23 -14.52
N GLU A 77 0.20 -8.33 -13.85
CA GLU A 77 -0.29 -9.54 -14.53
C GLU A 77 -1.63 -9.31 -15.23
N SER A 78 -2.54 -8.54 -14.63
CA SER A 78 -3.84 -8.25 -15.25
C SER A 78 -3.68 -7.32 -16.45
N PHE A 79 -2.82 -6.31 -16.36
CA PHE A 79 -2.51 -5.39 -17.46
C PHE A 79 -1.90 -6.13 -18.65
N HIS A 80 -0.93 -7.02 -18.40
CA HIS A 80 -0.33 -7.85 -19.45
C HIS A 80 -1.39 -8.73 -20.13
N ARG A 81 -2.24 -9.41 -19.36
CA ARG A 81 -3.29 -10.27 -19.93
C ARG A 81 -4.34 -9.50 -20.74
N GLN A 82 -4.65 -8.27 -20.35
CA GLN A 82 -5.67 -7.46 -21.00
C GLN A 82 -5.17 -6.74 -22.26
N HIS A 83 -3.90 -6.36 -22.30
CA HIS A 83 -3.37 -5.48 -23.34
C HIS A 83 -2.19 -6.06 -24.13
N ASP A 84 -1.68 -7.23 -23.75
CA ASP A 84 -0.52 -7.88 -24.37
C ASP A 84 0.74 -6.99 -24.32
N LEU A 85 0.88 -6.24 -23.23
CA LEU A 85 1.96 -5.30 -22.93
C LEU A 85 2.59 -5.65 -21.57
N GLU A 86 3.92 -5.78 -21.51
CA GLU A 86 4.62 -5.98 -20.25
C GLU A 86 4.91 -4.63 -19.59
N ILE A 87 4.41 -4.42 -18.38
CA ILE A 87 4.78 -3.28 -17.54
C ILE A 87 5.45 -3.78 -16.26
N GLY A 88 6.39 -3.00 -15.73
CA GLY A 88 6.99 -3.20 -14.43
C GLY A 88 7.12 -1.87 -13.72
N PHE A 89 7.33 -1.90 -12.41
CA PHE A 89 7.56 -0.71 -11.60
C PHE A 89 8.92 -0.81 -10.92
N GLU A 90 9.64 0.31 -10.88
CA GLU A 90 10.83 0.44 -10.04
C GLU A 90 10.44 0.39 -8.55
N ASP A 91 11.38 0.01 -7.68
CA ASP A 91 11.14 -0.09 -6.23
C ASP A 91 10.61 1.23 -5.65
N ALA A 92 11.16 2.36 -6.09
CA ALA A 92 10.69 3.69 -5.67
C ALA A 92 9.25 3.98 -6.14
N ALA A 93 8.87 3.52 -7.33
CA ALA A 93 7.51 3.68 -7.84
C ALA A 93 6.51 2.80 -7.07
N ARG A 94 6.91 1.58 -6.70
CA ARG A 94 6.12 0.68 -5.85
C ARG A 94 5.86 1.29 -4.48
N GLN A 95 6.91 1.77 -3.82
CA GLN A 95 6.80 2.48 -2.54
C GLN A 95 5.84 3.66 -2.65
N ARG A 96 5.97 4.46 -3.71
CA ARG A 96 5.09 5.60 -3.97
C ARG A 96 3.63 5.20 -4.16
N LEU A 97 3.34 4.12 -4.87
CA LEU A 97 1.98 3.60 -5.02
C LEU A 97 1.37 3.17 -3.68
N VAL A 98 2.14 2.48 -2.84
CA VAL A 98 1.69 2.06 -1.50
C VAL A 98 1.38 3.27 -0.63
N GLU A 99 2.27 4.26 -0.60
CA GLU A 99 2.05 5.52 0.14
C GLU A 99 0.79 6.26 -0.34
N ARG A 100 0.58 6.35 -1.66
CA ARG A 100 -0.61 6.99 -2.24
C ARG A 100 -1.89 6.24 -1.88
N ALA A 101 -1.90 4.91 -1.98
CA ALA A 101 -3.06 4.10 -1.61
C ALA A 101 -3.46 4.32 -0.14
N GLN A 102 -2.47 4.36 0.77
CA GLN A 102 -2.70 4.64 2.19
C GLN A 102 -3.17 6.07 2.45
N THR A 103 -2.55 7.06 1.80
CA THR A 103 -2.85 8.50 2.00
C THR A 103 -4.22 8.86 1.45
N GLU A 104 -4.54 8.38 0.25
CA GLU A 104 -5.80 8.65 -0.45
C GLU A 104 -6.93 7.73 0.02
N LYS A 105 -6.63 6.74 0.89
CA LYS A 105 -7.56 5.71 1.38
C LYS A 105 -8.27 4.98 0.25
N MET A 106 -7.53 4.66 -0.81
CA MET A 106 -8.02 3.94 -1.98
C MET A 106 -7.45 2.53 -2.00
N THR A 107 -8.18 1.59 -2.61
CA THR A 107 -7.63 0.27 -2.90
C THR A 107 -6.55 0.39 -3.98
N MET A 108 -5.55 -0.51 -3.99
CA MET A 108 -4.51 -0.49 -5.04
C MET A 108 -5.13 -0.68 -6.43
N ALA A 109 -6.21 -1.47 -6.53
CA ALA A 109 -6.93 -1.68 -7.79
C ALA A 109 -7.56 -0.38 -8.32
N ASP A 110 -8.25 0.39 -7.46
CA ASP A 110 -8.86 1.66 -7.88
C ASP A 110 -7.81 2.72 -8.22
N LEU A 111 -6.75 2.79 -7.42
CA LEU A 111 -5.64 3.73 -7.65
C LEU A 111 -4.96 3.46 -8.99
N THR A 112 -4.56 2.21 -9.25
CA THR A 112 -3.89 1.84 -10.50
C THR A 112 -4.82 1.98 -11.72
N ALA A 113 -6.10 1.62 -11.59
CA ALA A 113 -7.09 1.82 -12.65
C ALA A 113 -7.33 3.31 -12.97
N HIS A 114 -7.22 4.20 -11.97
CA HIS A 114 -7.31 5.63 -12.18
C HIS A 114 -6.05 6.20 -12.84
N LEU A 115 -4.86 5.90 -12.30
CA LEU A 115 -3.59 6.46 -12.77
C LEU A 115 -3.17 5.96 -14.16
N PHE A 116 -3.45 4.69 -14.46
CA PHE A 116 -2.94 4.03 -15.67
C PHE A 116 -4.04 3.75 -16.70
N ARG A 117 -5.18 4.43 -16.60
CA ARG A 117 -6.32 4.28 -17.53
C ARG A 117 -5.88 4.42 -18.99
N ASP A 118 -5.11 5.46 -19.30
CA ASP A 118 -4.76 5.79 -20.68
C ASP A 118 -3.41 5.20 -21.13
N PHE A 119 -2.71 4.53 -20.21
CA PHE A 119 -1.40 3.95 -20.49
C PHE A 119 -1.46 2.89 -21.59
N HIS A 120 -2.51 2.06 -21.60
CA HIS A 120 -2.64 1.03 -22.63
C HIS A 120 -2.71 1.64 -24.06
N PHE A 121 -3.33 2.82 -24.23
CA PHE A 121 -3.35 3.50 -25.51
C PHE A 121 -1.96 4.06 -25.87
N GLY A 122 -1.33 4.81 -24.95
CA GLY A 122 -0.04 5.44 -25.20
C GLY A 122 1.09 4.42 -25.41
N LEU A 123 1.17 3.38 -24.58
CA LEU A 123 2.16 2.30 -24.72
C LEU A 123 1.97 1.52 -26.02
N ASN A 124 0.73 1.35 -26.49
CA ASN A 124 0.47 0.73 -27.80
C ASN A 124 1.02 1.57 -28.97
N LEU A 125 0.97 2.91 -28.88
CA LEU A 125 1.59 3.78 -29.88
C LEU A 125 3.11 3.63 -29.86
N VAL A 126 3.71 3.63 -28.66
CA VAL A 126 5.15 3.43 -28.49
C VAL A 126 5.58 2.08 -29.06
N ARG A 127 4.83 1.00 -28.80
CA ARG A 127 5.09 -0.33 -29.36
C ARG A 127 5.06 -0.33 -30.88
N LYS A 128 4.10 0.35 -31.51
CA LYS A 128 4.01 0.44 -32.98
C LYS A 128 5.21 1.17 -33.60
N ASN A 129 5.73 2.18 -32.91
CA ASN A 129 6.84 2.99 -33.42
C ASN A 129 8.22 2.37 -33.14
N SER A 130 8.41 1.80 -31.95
CA SER A 130 9.72 1.32 -31.46
C SER A 130 9.88 -0.21 -31.47
N GLY A 131 8.79 -0.96 -31.55
CA GLY A 131 8.78 -2.42 -31.35
C GLY A 131 8.91 -2.86 -29.88
N GLN A 132 9.05 -1.93 -28.93
CA GLN A 132 9.18 -2.25 -27.51
C GLN A 132 7.85 -2.72 -26.92
N ASN A 133 7.87 -3.89 -26.25
CA ASN A 133 6.70 -4.45 -25.57
C ASN A 133 6.80 -4.42 -24.04
N LYS A 134 7.96 -4.02 -23.50
CA LYS A 134 8.26 -4.03 -22.07
C LYS A 134 8.63 -2.65 -21.57
N PHE A 135 7.94 -2.15 -20.56
CA PHE A 135 8.11 -0.80 -20.00
C PHE A 135 8.35 -0.86 -18.49
N ILE A 136 9.42 -0.23 -18.01
CA ILE A 136 9.67 -0.07 -16.58
C ILE A 136 9.26 1.36 -16.18
N LEU A 137 8.33 1.45 -15.24
CA LEU A 137 7.70 2.70 -14.82
C LEU A 137 8.43 3.26 -13.59
N PRO A 138 9.09 4.42 -13.73
CA PRO A 138 9.74 5.10 -12.61
C PRO A 138 8.72 5.84 -11.74
N VAL A 139 9.18 6.43 -10.64
CA VAL A 139 8.32 7.22 -9.73
C VAL A 139 7.57 8.35 -10.43
N SER A 140 8.16 8.95 -11.48
CA SER A 140 7.51 10.01 -12.27
C SER A 140 6.26 9.54 -13.02
N ALA A 141 6.17 8.25 -13.36
CA ALA A 141 4.96 7.66 -13.94
C ALA A 141 3.81 7.55 -12.93
N VAL A 142 4.11 7.59 -11.62
CA VAL A 142 3.11 7.58 -10.55
C VAL A 142 2.73 9.00 -10.14
N ASP A 143 3.68 9.92 -10.03
CA ASP A 143 3.42 11.30 -9.61
C ASP A 143 2.81 12.16 -10.72
N ALA A 144 3.21 11.94 -11.98
CA ALA A 144 2.73 12.69 -13.14
C ALA A 144 2.48 11.75 -14.34
N PRO A 145 1.48 10.85 -14.26
CA PRO A 145 1.24 9.81 -15.26
C PRO A 145 1.03 10.35 -16.67
N ASP A 146 0.21 11.40 -16.83
CA ASP A 146 -0.09 11.99 -18.13
C ASP A 146 1.13 12.61 -18.81
N LYS A 147 1.96 13.30 -18.01
CA LYS A 147 3.19 13.93 -18.49
C LYS A 147 4.19 12.86 -18.93
N PHE A 148 4.41 11.85 -18.10
CA PHE A 148 5.31 10.74 -18.41
C PHE A 148 4.87 10.02 -19.70
N LEU A 149 3.58 9.70 -19.84
CA LEU A 149 3.05 9.02 -21.01
C LEU A 149 3.24 9.85 -22.29
N SER A 150 2.96 11.16 -22.22
CA SER A 150 3.16 12.08 -23.34
C SER A 150 4.62 12.14 -23.78
N GLU A 151 5.55 12.30 -22.82
CA GLU A 151 7.00 12.32 -23.09
C GLU A 151 7.46 11.00 -23.73
N LEU A 152 7.00 9.87 -23.21
CA LEU A 152 7.34 8.54 -23.74
C LEU A 152 6.85 8.35 -25.19
N VAL A 153 5.61 8.78 -25.48
CA VAL A 153 5.04 8.73 -26.83
C VAL A 153 5.84 9.63 -27.78
N VAL A 154 6.14 10.87 -27.40
CA VAL A 154 6.93 11.81 -28.22
C VAL A 154 8.31 11.25 -28.54
N GLN A 155 9.00 10.68 -27.55
CA GLN A 155 10.31 10.03 -27.76
C GLN A 155 10.24 8.87 -28.76
N SER A 156 9.12 8.12 -28.79
CA SER A 156 8.94 7.03 -29.75
C SER A 156 8.81 7.50 -31.20
N TYR A 157 8.28 8.70 -31.44
CA TYR A 157 8.16 9.29 -32.79
C TYR A 157 9.45 9.93 -33.27
N TYR A 158 10.29 10.40 -32.35
CA TYR A 158 11.57 11.03 -32.65
C TYR A 158 12.72 10.26 -31.99
N PRO A 159 13.12 9.08 -32.50
CA PRO A 159 14.33 8.38 -32.07
C PRO A 159 15.62 9.09 -32.54
N ALA A 160 15.66 10.43 -32.48
CA ALA A 160 16.67 11.24 -33.15
C ALA A 160 18.05 11.11 -32.49
N ARG A 161 19.04 10.68 -33.29
CA ARG A 161 20.49 10.93 -33.09
C ARG A 161 21.05 10.56 -31.71
N GLN A 162 21.14 9.26 -31.40
CA GLN A 162 22.22 8.77 -30.53
C GLN A 162 23.36 8.22 -31.39
N SER A 163 24.00 9.10 -32.17
CA SER A 163 25.31 8.87 -32.75
C SER A 163 25.99 10.23 -32.96
N ASN A 164 26.83 10.59 -31.98
CA ASN A 164 27.87 11.63 -31.99
C ASN A 164 27.71 12.63 -30.84
N GLU A 165 28.16 12.21 -29.66
CA GLU A 165 28.86 13.08 -28.72
C GLU A 165 29.74 12.22 -27.80
N ALA A 166 30.62 11.43 -28.43
CA ALA A 166 31.89 11.08 -27.81
C ALA A 166 32.88 12.15 -28.26
N ARG A 167 33.16 13.10 -27.37
CA ARG A 167 34.35 13.94 -27.42
C ARG A 167 35.28 13.53 -26.30
#